data_AF-A0A7R9DHD1-F1
#
_entry.id   AF-A0A7R9DHD1-F1
#
_cell.length_a   1.000
_cell.length_b   1.000
_cell.length_c   1.000
_cell.angle_alpha   90.00
_cell.angle_beta   90.00
_cell.angle_gamma   90.00
#
_symmetry.space_group_name_H-M   'P 1'
#
loop_
_entity.id
_entity.type
_entity.pdbx_description
1 polymer ?
#
loop_
_entity_poly.entity_id
_entity_poly.type
_entity_poly.pdbx_seq_one_letter_code
_entity_poly.pdbx_strand_id
1 'polypeptide(L)'
;MCFIGASSHSHHLNWVLDITIAYPEGKPIDLGSILTGSRQPCTTFLFYRVYPCNSVPRAHDAMTKWLYDRFVEKEHLLDKFYRTGEFPSGAMPPQEINQDTLRFVILHLFFIVSTYIHYQMISYVISYFWLF
;
A
#
# COMPACT_ATOMS: atom_id res chain seq x y z
N MET A 1 -5.75 7.32 2.51
CA MET A 1 -5.14 6.39 3.48
C MET A 1 -3.68 6.78 3.66
N CYS A 2 -3.27 7.19 4.86
CA CYS A 2 -1.91 7.68 5.14
C CYS A 2 -1.02 6.49 5.48
N PHE A 3 -0.11 6.12 4.57
CA PHE A 3 0.87 5.06 4.83
C PHE A 3 2.18 5.71 5.28
N ILE A 4 2.53 5.56 6.56
CA ILE A 4 3.87 5.89 7.07
C ILE A 4 4.71 4.61 6.95
N GLY A 5 5.57 4.56 5.94
CA GLY A 5 6.54 3.47 5.79
C GLY A 5 7.81 3.78 6.58
N ALA A 6 8.14 2.95 7.56
CA ALA A 6 9.42 2.99 8.27
C ALA A 6 10.22 1.72 7.94
N SER A 7 11.42 1.87 7.35
CA SER A 7 12.36 0.75 7.18
C SER A 7 13.32 0.69 8.37
N SER A 8 13.52 -0.50 8.94
CA SER A 8 14.36 -0.70 10.13
C SER A 8 15.47 -1.72 9.88
N HIS A 9 16.67 -1.21 9.60
CA HIS A 9 17.93 -1.90 9.83
C HIS A 9 18.90 -0.91 10.51
N SER A 10 19.05 -1.06 11.84
CA SER A 10 20.11 -0.53 12.72
C SER A 10 20.70 0.88 12.49
N HIS A 11 20.00 1.82 11.86
CA HIS A 11 20.50 3.17 11.58
C HIS A 11 19.37 4.20 11.65
N HIS A 12 19.69 5.38 12.19
CA HIS A 12 18.84 6.58 12.35
C HIS A 12 17.70 6.73 11.32
N LEU A 13 16.47 6.94 11.80
CA LEU A 13 15.35 7.39 10.96
C LEU A 13 15.66 8.80 10.44
N ASN A 14 15.92 8.92 9.14
CA ASN A 14 16.36 10.17 8.52
C ASN A 14 15.21 10.93 7.83
N TRP A 15 14.21 10.21 7.33
CA TRP A 15 13.15 10.77 6.50
C TRP A 15 11.78 10.19 6.85
N VAL A 16 10.77 11.04 6.82
CA VAL A 16 9.34 10.69 6.89
C VAL A 16 8.76 10.91 5.51
N LEU A 17 8.25 9.83 4.92
CA LEU A 17 7.55 9.88 3.64
C LEU A 17 6.05 10.05 3.90
N ASP A 18 5.49 11.11 3.33
CA ASP A 18 4.06 11.36 3.31
C ASP A 18 3.51 11.07 1.92
N ILE A 19 2.54 10.17 1.82
CA ILE A 19 1.92 9.76 0.56
C ILE A 19 0.43 10.08 0.61
N THR A 20 -0.04 10.80 -0.41
CA THR A 20 -1.45 11.08 -0.68
C THR A 20 -1.83 10.44 -2.01
N ILE A 21 -2.83 9.55 -1.97
CA ILE A 21 -3.37 8.85 -3.13
C ILE A 21 -4.75 9.41 -3.40
N ALA A 22 -4.98 9.94 -4.59
CA ALA A 22 -6.33 10.26 -5.04
C ALA A 22 -6.83 9.19 -6.02
N TYR A 23 -7.98 8.62 -5.66
CA TYR A 23 -8.70 7.68 -6.50
C TYR A 23 -9.67 8.43 -7.41
N PRO A 24 -9.84 7.97 -8.66
CA PRO A 24 -10.85 8.53 -9.55
C PRO A 24 -12.24 8.35 -8.94
N GLU A 25 -13.12 9.33 -9.15
CA GLU A 25 -14.48 9.39 -8.60
C GLU A 25 -14.60 9.32 -7.06
N GLY A 26 -13.48 9.47 -6.34
CA GLY A 26 -13.49 9.36 -4.87
C GLY A 26 -13.83 7.97 -4.36
N LYS A 27 -13.76 6.94 -5.21
CA LYS A 27 -14.05 5.55 -4.85
C LYS A 27 -12.76 4.83 -4.49
N PRO A 28 -12.43 4.68 -3.20
CA PRO A 28 -11.22 4.00 -2.79
C PRO A 28 -11.22 2.53 -3.22
N ILE A 29 -10.06 1.89 -3.08
CA ILE A 29 -9.97 0.45 -3.25
C ILE A 29 -10.76 -0.24 -2.14
N ASP A 30 -11.69 -1.11 -2.52
CA ASP A 30 -12.45 -1.93 -1.56
C ASP A 30 -11.59 -3.10 -1.08
N LEU A 31 -11.78 -3.51 0.17
CA LEU A 31 -11.05 -4.62 0.77
C LEU A 31 -11.26 -5.91 -0.04
N GLY A 32 -12.48 -6.13 -0.56
CA GLY A 32 -12.77 -7.27 -1.44
C GLY A 32 -11.91 -7.26 -2.70
N SER A 33 -11.73 -6.10 -3.35
CA SER A 33 -10.87 -5.95 -4.52
C SER A 33 -9.38 -6.15 -4.21
N ILE A 34 -8.93 -5.77 -3.01
CA ILE A 34 -7.56 -6.06 -2.56
C ILE A 34 -7.34 -7.56 -2.43
N LEU A 35 -8.28 -8.26 -1.78
CA LEU A 35 -8.18 -9.71 -1.54
C LEU A 35 -8.29 -10.54 -2.82
N THR A 36 -9.21 -10.17 -3.70
CA THR A 36 -9.44 -10.89 -4.96
C THR A 36 -8.46 -10.51 -6.07
N GLY A 37 -7.69 -9.42 -5.91
CA GLY A 37 -6.74 -8.94 -6.92
C GLY A 37 -7.40 -8.55 -8.24
N SER A 38 -8.72 -8.32 -8.23
CA SER A 38 -9.51 -8.02 -9.42
C SER A 38 -10.12 -6.62 -9.29
N ARG A 39 -9.65 -5.70 -10.12
CA ARG A 39 -10.20 -4.35 -10.26
C ARG A 39 -10.01 -3.88 -11.70
N GLN A 40 -10.94 -3.07 -12.19
CA GLN A 40 -10.78 -2.40 -13.47
C GLN A 40 -9.58 -1.44 -13.43
N PRO A 41 -8.82 -1.31 -14.53
CA PRO A 41 -7.74 -0.34 -14.63
C PRO A 41 -8.24 1.05 -14.26
N CYS A 42 -7.56 1.70 -13.32
CA CYS A 42 -7.95 3.03 -12.87
C CYS A 42 -6.73 3.95 -12.82
N THR A 43 -6.92 5.17 -13.31
CA THR A 43 -5.89 6.20 -13.28
C THR A 43 -5.86 6.76 -11.86
N THR A 44 -4.76 6.50 -11.14
CA THR A 44 -4.57 7.02 -9.79
C THR A 44 -3.52 8.11 -9.80
N PHE A 45 -3.72 9.10 -8.94
CA PHE A 45 -2.80 10.21 -8.79
C PHE A 45 -2.06 10.05 -7.48
N LEU A 46 -0.73 9.99 -7.57
CA LEU A 46 0.14 9.85 -6.42
C LEU A 46 0.88 11.16 -6.16
N PHE A 47 0.71 11.68 -4.95
CA PHE A 47 1.44 12.84 -4.47
C PHE A 47 2.24 12.44 -3.25
N TYR A 48 3.57 12.61 -3.31
CA TYR A 48 4.46 12.31 -2.21
C TYR A 48 5.20 13.55 -1.74
N ARG A 49 5.46 13.62 -0.44
CA ARG A 49 6.32 14.62 0.19
C ARG A 49 7.27 13.94 1.13
N VAL A 50 8.50 14.44 1.19
CA VAL A 50 9.54 13.89 2.05
C VAL A 50 9.93 14.95 3.07
N TYR A 51 9.87 14.58 4.34
CA TYR A 51 10.27 15.43 5.46
C TYR A 51 11.52 14.86 6.13
N PRO A 52 12.58 15.64 6.35
CA PRO A 52 13.68 15.17 7.18
C PRO A 52 13.18 14.97 8.62
N CYS A 53 13.60 13.90 9.28
CA CYS A 53 13.19 13.60 10.66
C CYS A 53 13.56 14.71 11.64
N ASN A 54 14.59 15.49 11.34
CA ASN A 54 14.97 16.67 12.12
C ASN A 54 13.92 17.79 12.09
N SER A 55 13.08 17.86 11.05
CA SER A 55 11.98 18.84 10.95
C SER A 55 10.70 18.38 11.63
N VAL A 56 10.62 17.12 12.07
CA VAL A 56 9.42 16.56 12.69
C VAL A 56 9.48 16.81 14.20
N PRO A 57 8.44 17.41 14.80
CA PRO A 57 8.41 17.63 16.25
C PRO A 57 8.46 16.30 17.02
N ARG A 58 9.31 16.23 18.06
CA ARG A 58 9.46 15.03 18.90
C ARG A 58 8.55 15.01 20.15
N ALA A 59 8.18 16.20 20.64
CA ALA A 59 7.28 16.32 21.78
C ALA A 59 5.87 15.85 21.39
N HIS A 60 5.19 15.14 22.29
CA HIS A 60 3.90 14.49 22.01
C HIS A 60 2.85 15.48 21.49
N ASP A 61 2.64 16.60 22.18
CA ASP A 61 1.61 17.59 21.79
C ASP A 61 1.93 18.26 20.44
N ALA A 62 3.21 18.58 20.22
CA ALA A 62 3.66 19.19 18.97
C ALA A 62 3.60 18.21 17.79
N MET A 63 3.88 16.93 18.03
CA MET A 63 3.78 15.87 17.03
C MET A 63 2.31 15.63 16.65
N THR A 64 1.43 15.56 17.65
CA THR A 64 -0.01 15.43 17.44
C THR A 64 -0.54 16.60 16.61
N LYS A 65 -0.21 17.85 16.98
CA LYS A 65 -0.58 19.03 16.18
C LYS A 65 -0.04 18.95 14.75
N TRP A 66 1.22 18.56 14.58
CA TRP A 66 1.83 18.42 13.25
C TRP A 66 1.10 17.40 12.37
N LEU A 67 0.69 16.25 12.94
CA LEU A 67 -0.10 15.24 12.22
C LEU A 67 -1.48 15.77 11.83
N TYR A 68 -2.16 16.48 12.73
CA TYR A 68 -3.45 17.10 12.45
C TYR A 68 -3.36 18.16 11.34
N ASP A 69 -2.37 19.04 11.41
CA ASP A 69 -2.16 20.10 10.41
C ASP A 69 -1.94 19.47 9.01
N ARG A 70 -1.15 18.40 8.92
CA ARG A 70 -0.92 17.67 7.66
C ARG A 70 -2.17 16.92 7.19
N PHE A 71 -2.98 16.40 8.10
CA PHE A 71 -4.24 15.76 7.75
C PHE A 71 -5.22 16.76 7.12
N VAL A 72 -5.42 17.93 7.74
CA VAL A 72 -6.30 18.98 7.22
C VAL A 72 -5.81 19.49 5.86
N GLU A 73 -4.49 19.66 5.70
CA GLU A 73 -3.91 20.07 4.42
C GLU A 73 -4.23 19.08 3.29
N LYS A 74 -4.20 17.76 3.58
CA LYS A 74 -4.55 16.73 2.60
C LYS A 74 -6.03 16.74 2.24
N GLU A 75 -6.92 16.94 3.21
CA GLU A 75 -8.35 17.04 2.94
C GLU A 75 -8.64 18.20 1.98
N HIS A 76 -8.01 19.36 2.20
CA HIS A 76 -8.14 20.50 1.29
C HIS A 76 -7.55 20.22 -0.09
N LEU A 77 -6.42 19.52 -0.14
CA LEU A 77 -5.78 19.14 -1.39
C LEU A 77 -6.66 18.18 -2.20
N LEU A 78 -7.27 17.19 -1.54
CA LEU A 78 -8.17 16.23 -2.16
C LEU A 78 -9.48 16.89 -2.60
N ASP A 79 -10.07 17.75 -1.78
CA ASP A 79 -11.27 18.52 -2.15
C ASP A 79 -11.01 19.39 -3.39
N LYS A 80 -9.86 20.07 -3.46
CA LYS A 80 -9.46 20.81 -4.65
C LYS A 80 -9.30 19.88 -5.85
N PHE A 81 -8.60 18.76 -5.71
CA PHE A 81 -8.42 17.78 -6.78
C PHE A 81 -9.77 17.25 -7.30
N TYR A 82 -10.71 16.91 -6.42
CA TYR A 82 -12.02 16.42 -6.82
C TYR A 82 -12.90 17.49 -7.49
N ARG A 83 -12.66 18.78 -7.21
CA ARG A 83 -13.35 19.89 -7.86
C ARG A 83 -12.73 20.32 -9.19
N THR A 84 -11.41 20.38 -9.28
CA THR A 84 -10.69 20.94 -10.44
C THR A 84 -10.09 19.88 -11.36
N GLY A 85 -9.93 18.63 -10.89
CA GLY A 85 -9.28 17.54 -11.62
C GLY A 85 -7.75 17.66 -11.70
N GLU A 86 -7.15 18.65 -11.04
CA GLU A 86 -5.72 18.95 -11.14
C GLU A 86 -5.05 18.93 -9.77
N PHE A 87 -3.86 18.32 -9.70
CA PHE A 87 -2.98 18.43 -8.55
C PHE A 87 -2.10 19.68 -8.63
N PRO A 88 -1.66 20.24 -7.48
CA PRO A 88 -0.63 21.26 -7.46
C PRO A 88 0.66 20.76 -8.15
N SER A 89 1.40 21.69 -8.76
CA SER A 89 2.66 21.43 -9.45
C SER A 89 3.62 20.63 -8.55
N GLY A 90 3.98 19.42 -8.97
CA GLY A 90 4.80 18.48 -8.19
C GLY A 90 4.18 17.10 -7.95
N ALA A 91 2.92 16.89 -8.36
CA ALA A 91 2.38 15.53 -8.43
C ALA A 91 3.07 14.71 -9.54
N MET A 92 3.23 13.41 -9.29
CA MET A 92 3.67 12.51 -10.33
C MET A 92 2.63 12.44 -11.45
N PRO A 93 3.06 12.16 -12.69
CA PRO A 93 2.12 11.94 -13.78
C PRO A 93 1.11 10.85 -13.37
N PRO A 94 -0.15 10.97 -13.80
CA PRO A 94 -1.17 9.97 -13.51
C PRO A 94 -0.65 8.59 -13.92
N GLN A 95 -0.64 7.66 -12.97
CA GLN A 95 -0.22 6.29 -13.23
C GLN A 95 -1.46 5.42 -13.33
N GLU A 96 -1.62 4.77 -14.47
CA GLU A 96 -2.60 3.71 -14.62
C GLU A 96 -2.11 2.47 -13.88
N ILE A 97 -2.82 2.12 -12.81
CA ILE A 97 -2.55 0.90 -12.07
C ILE A 97 -3.43 -0.19 -12.68
N ASN A 98 -2.81 -1.06 -13.47
CA ASN A 98 -3.43 -2.28 -13.96
C ASN A 98 -3.03 -3.44 -13.03
N GLN A 99 -4.02 -4.09 -12.41
CA GLN A 99 -3.81 -5.30 -11.65
C GLN A 99 -4.00 -6.50 -12.58
N ASP A 100 -2.91 -7.16 -12.97
CA ASP A 100 -2.97 -8.38 -13.79
C ASP A 100 -3.60 -9.54 -13.00
N THR A 101 -4.92 -9.67 -13.08
CA THR A 101 -5.68 -10.73 -12.40
C THR A 101 -5.17 -12.12 -12.81
N LEU A 102 -4.79 -12.30 -14.08
CA LEU A 102 -4.25 -13.58 -14.58
C LEU A 102 -2.93 -13.93 -13.87
N ARG A 103 -2.01 -12.97 -13.72
CA ARG A 103 -0.74 -13.19 -13.03
C ARG A 103 -0.97 -13.59 -11.57
N PHE A 104 -1.93 -12.96 -10.91
CA PHE A 104 -2.32 -13.29 -9.54
C PHE A 104 -2.86 -14.73 -9.45
N VAL A 105 -3.76 -15.13 -10.37
CA VAL A 105 -4.31 -16.49 -10.43
C VAL A 105 -3.20 -17.53 -10.66
N ILE A 106 -2.27 -17.29 -11.60
CA ILE A 106 -1.14 -18.19 -11.85
C ILE A 106 -0.29 -18.39 -10.60
N LEU A 107 0.06 -17.29 -9.91
CA LEU A 107 0.84 -17.36 -8.67
C LEU A 107 0.11 -18.18 -7.59
N HIS A 108 -1.18 -17.96 -7.41
CA HIS A 108 -1.97 -18.71 -6.42
C HIS A 108 -2.04 -20.19 -6.75
N LEU A 109 -2.30 -20.54 -8.01
CA LEU A 109 -2.30 -21.94 -8.47
C LEU A 109 -0.94 -22.59 -8.25
N PHE A 110 0.15 -21.89 -8.55
CA PHE A 110 1.51 -22.39 -8.32
C PHE A 110 1.75 -22.73 -6.85
N PHE A 111 1.41 -21.82 -5.93
CA PHE A 111 1.59 -22.04 -4.49
C PHE A 111 0.66 -23.14 -3.94
N ILE A 112 -0.58 -23.23 -4.42
CA ILE A 112 -1.53 -24.28 -4.03
C ILE A 112 -1.02 -25.65 -4.47
N VAL A 113 -0.61 -25.79 -5.75
CA VAL A 113 -0.08 -27.05 -6.29
C VAL A 113 1.22 -27.43 -5.57
N SER A 114 2.11 -26.48 -5.34
CA SER A 114 3.34 -26.71 -4.58
C SER A 114 3.03 -27.21 -3.17
N THR A 115 2.15 -26.52 -2.43
CA THR A 115 1.76 -26.91 -1.07
C THR A 115 1.11 -28.29 -1.04
N TYR A 116 0.27 -28.61 -2.03
CA TYR A 116 -0.34 -29.93 -2.17
C TYR A 116 0.70 -31.04 -2.36
N ILE A 117 1.69 -30.83 -3.25
CA ILE A 117 2.77 -31.79 -3.47
C ILE A 117 3.59 -31.99 -2.19
N HIS A 118 3.97 -30.91 -1.49
CA HIS A 118 4.71 -31.00 -0.23
C HIS A 118 3.89 -31.74 0.85
N TYR A 119 2.60 -31.46 0.96
CA TYR A 119 1.71 -32.15 1.89
C TYR A 119 1.63 -33.65 1.60
N GLN A 120 1.51 -34.04 0.32
CA GLN A 120 1.51 -35.44 -0.09
C GLN A 120 2.84 -36.13 0.23
N MET A 121 3.97 -35.48 -0.07
CA MET A 121 5.30 -36.01 0.25
C MET A 121 5.48 -36.22 1.76
N ILE A 122 5.07 -35.25 2.58
CA ILE A 122 5.15 -35.35 4.05
C ILE A 122 4.23 -36.45 4.56
N SER A 123 2.98 -36.50 4.08
CA SER A 123 2.01 -37.52 4.49
C SER A 123 2.49 -38.93 4.13
N TYR A 124 3.12 -39.09 2.97
CA TYR A 124 3.74 -40.34 2.55
C TYR A 124 4.90 -40.74 3.46
N VAL A 125 5.80 -39.80 3.79
CA VAL A 125 6.88 -40.09 4.73
C VAL A 125 6.36 -40.49 6.10
N ILE A 126 5.35 -39.78 6.63
CA ILE A 126 4.71 -40.12 7.92
C ILE A 126 4.06 -41.51 7.87
N SER A 127 3.36 -41.86 6.77
CA SER A 127 2.74 -43.17 6.67
C SER A 127 3.77 -44.31 6.64
N TYR A 128 4.94 -44.09 6.03
CA TYR A 128 6.07 -45.02 6.10
C TYR A 128 6.62 -45.20 7.51
N PHE A 129 6.70 -44.13 8.30
CA PHE A 129 7.11 -44.21 9.71
C PHE A 129 6.04 -44.80 10.63
N TRP A 130 4.76 -44.75 10.26
CA TRP A 130 3.66 -45.34 11.04
C TRP A 130 3.39 -46.81 10.71
N LEU A 131 3.78 -47.26 9.50
CA LEU A 131 3.68 -48.65 9.05
C LEU A 131 4.87 -49.54 9.47
N PHE A 132 5.89 -48.96 10.12
CA PHE A 132 7.04 -49.66 10.70
C PHE A 132 6.97 -49.59 12.23
#